data_AF-A0AAD3HMG4-F1
#
_entry.id   AF-A0AAD3HMG4-F1
#
_cell.length_a   1.000
_cell.length_b   1.000
_cell.length_c   1.000
_cell.angle_alpha   90.00
_cell.angle_beta   90.00
_cell.angle_gamma   90.00
#
_symmetry.space_group_name_H-M   'P 1'
#
loop_
_entity.id
_entity.type
_entity.pdbx_description
1 polymer ?
#
loop_
_entity_poly.entity_id
_entity_poly.type
_entity_poly.pdbx_seq_one_letter_code
_entity_poly.pdbx_strand_id
1 'polypeptide(L)'
;MVMTQPNNEQRKSAWPDLQQTPAVPQNGAQHREVLRQGAGRDGQPVHAQQLQQQQQHLSNPDSKPSSASQQQRKRTTTEEVDPRNAIKMVDLRHKAITLIQRHAGTRWREAQRTKWLIDLVCAIDRDYRERIAGQEAEIAALQKQLQQTNGLHAAATDGIQTQNDHLRRRVGALEVQLRAAQGAVLDMQTRIRASELALDGAEEAARTALEECQQLQQAVSVLAAHDASARKLLAARAHVMREALLASRGRMRQAAEQSRQFRAQASSQLSQQRRAAEQERAALQAASQSSLAAAATLHGAASRLALEQVLQELEAYKEPWAYVYG
;
A
#
# COMPACT_ATOMS: atom_id res chain seq x y z
N MET A 1 -44.48 21.90 -21.31
CA MET A 1 -43.29 22.59 -21.85
C MET A 1 -42.95 23.72 -20.90
N VAL A 2 -42.08 23.46 -19.93
CA VAL A 2 -41.56 24.45 -18.95
C VAL A 2 -40.08 24.16 -18.84
N MET A 3 -39.24 25.13 -19.23
CA MET A 3 -37.79 25.02 -19.08
C MET A 3 -37.39 25.50 -17.69
N THR A 4 -36.73 24.64 -16.92
CA THR A 4 -36.00 25.02 -15.70
C THR A 4 -34.49 24.99 -16.00
N GLN A 5 -33.84 26.14 -15.87
CA GLN A 5 -32.39 26.26 -16.01
C GLN A 5 -31.69 25.70 -14.76
N PRO A 6 -30.55 24.99 -14.89
CA PRO A 6 -29.70 24.66 -13.75
C PRO A 6 -28.87 25.87 -13.32
N ASN A 7 -28.81 26.06 -12.00
CA ASN A 7 -28.11 27.15 -11.31
C ASN A 7 -26.58 27.03 -11.43
N ASN A 8 -25.87 28.16 -11.56
CA ASN A 8 -24.42 28.21 -11.80
C ASN A 8 -23.66 28.60 -10.52
N GLU A 9 -23.49 27.65 -9.60
CA GLU A 9 -22.81 27.87 -8.33
C GLU A 9 -21.29 27.61 -8.38
N GLN A 10 -20.59 28.71 -8.60
CA GLN A 10 -19.24 29.04 -8.14
C GLN A 10 -18.51 27.96 -7.29
N ARG A 11 -17.65 27.15 -7.93
CA ARG A 11 -16.57 26.44 -7.22
C ARG A 11 -15.28 27.25 -7.24
N LYS A 12 -15.08 28.06 -6.19
CA LYS A 12 -13.77 28.60 -5.80
C LYS A 12 -13.09 27.65 -4.81
N SER A 13 -12.04 26.96 -5.25
CA SER A 13 -11.07 26.28 -4.38
C SER A 13 -9.74 26.23 -5.12
N ALA A 14 -8.82 27.14 -4.81
CA ALA A 14 -7.84 27.00 -3.72
C ALA A 14 -6.66 26.11 -4.15
N TRP A 15 -5.64 26.76 -4.73
CA TRP A 15 -4.29 26.20 -4.84
C TRP A 15 -3.64 26.19 -3.44
N PRO A 16 -2.97 25.10 -3.02
CA PRO A 16 -2.06 25.13 -1.89
C PRO A 16 -0.62 25.46 -2.34
N ASP A 17 -0.04 26.50 -1.74
CA ASP A 17 1.40 26.75 -1.81
C ASP A 17 2.18 25.61 -1.16
N LEU A 18 3.26 25.17 -1.80
CA LEU A 18 4.27 24.29 -1.19
C LEU A 18 5.66 24.91 -1.32
N GLN A 19 5.94 25.87 -0.45
CA GLN A 19 7.29 26.21 -0.02
C GLN A 19 7.43 25.95 1.47
N GLN A 20 8.26 24.97 1.84
CA GLN A 20 9.14 25.07 3.01
C GLN A 20 10.22 23.98 3.00
N THR A 21 11.47 24.42 3.11
CA THR A 21 12.65 23.61 3.39
C THR A 21 12.75 23.28 4.89
N PRO A 22 13.61 22.32 5.26
CA PRO A 22 14.61 22.67 6.28
C PRO A 22 16.04 22.26 5.90
N ALA A 23 17.00 22.66 6.73
CA ALA A 23 18.40 22.79 6.38
C ALA A 23 19.33 21.60 6.73
N VAL A 24 20.40 21.54 5.94
CA VAL A 24 21.79 21.08 6.17
C VAL A 24 22.21 20.77 7.63
N PRO A 25 23.11 19.78 7.83
CA PRO A 25 24.40 20.13 8.46
C PRO A 25 25.62 19.71 7.63
N GLN A 26 26.70 20.50 7.77
CA GLN A 26 28.01 20.28 7.14
C GLN A 26 28.89 19.35 7.99
N ASN A 27 29.74 18.57 7.31
CA ASN A 27 31.10 18.18 7.71
C ASN A 27 31.72 17.44 6.50
N GLY A 28 32.99 17.57 6.12
CA GLY A 28 34.09 18.27 6.78
C GLY A 28 35.34 17.40 6.84
N ALA A 29 36.02 17.17 5.71
CA ALA A 29 37.32 16.47 5.67
C ALA A 29 38.18 16.95 4.50
N GLN A 30 39.42 17.35 4.80
CA GLN A 30 40.42 17.89 3.87
C GLN A 30 41.46 16.83 3.45
N HIS A 31 42.13 17.09 2.32
CA HIS A 31 43.50 16.69 1.95
C HIS A 31 44.14 15.43 2.58
N ARG A 32 44.57 14.48 1.73
CA ARG A 32 46.02 14.26 1.51
C ARG A 32 46.34 13.59 0.16
N GLU A 33 47.63 13.49 -0.11
CA GLU A 33 48.27 13.45 -1.43
C GLU A 33 49.46 12.46 -1.39
N VAL A 34 49.99 12.10 -2.57
CA VAL A 34 51.33 11.48 -2.84
C VAL A 34 51.52 9.96 -2.61
N LEU A 35 51.65 9.21 -3.73
CA LEU A 35 52.73 8.27 -4.14
C LEU A 35 52.22 7.47 -5.37
N ARG A 36 52.71 7.53 -6.62
CA ARG A 36 54.03 7.66 -7.30
C ARG A 36 54.67 6.29 -7.65
N GLN A 37 55.07 6.14 -8.93
CA GLN A 37 55.77 4.99 -9.58
C GLN A 37 54.87 3.76 -9.87
N GLY A 38 54.96 2.99 -10.97
CA GLY A 38 55.77 3.03 -12.22
C GLY A 38 55.66 1.67 -12.98
N ALA A 39 56.11 1.44 -14.22
CA ALA A 39 56.51 2.33 -15.33
C ALA A 39 56.82 1.51 -16.64
N GLY A 40 56.33 1.92 -17.82
CA GLY A 40 56.91 1.52 -19.14
C GLY A 40 55.96 1.81 -20.34
N ARG A 41 56.34 2.52 -21.41
CA ARG A 41 57.32 2.22 -22.50
C ARG A 41 56.84 1.07 -23.42
N ASP A 42 56.87 1.15 -24.76
CA ASP A 42 57.46 2.08 -25.76
C ASP A 42 56.49 2.27 -26.96
N GLY A 43 56.67 3.16 -27.94
CA GLY A 43 57.74 4.14 -28.19
C GLY A 43 57.43 5.06 -29.39
N GLN A 44 58.24 6.09 -29.60
CA GLN A 44 58.28 6.89 -30.83
C GLN A 44 59.28 6.27 -31.84
N PRO A 45 59.47 6.89 -33.03
CA PRO A 45 60.62 7.79 -33.08
C PRO A 45 60.35 9.17 -33.68
N VAL A 46 61.27 10.08 -33.37
CA VAL A 46 61.33 11.48 -33.80
C VAL A 46 62.61 11.68 -34.61
N HIS A 47 62.55 12.48 -35.68
CA HIS A 47 63.64 13.38 -36.10
C HIS A 47 62.94 14.67 -36.58
N ALA A 48 63.15 15.87 -36.01
CA ALA A 48 64.40 16.57 -35.69
C ALA A 48 65.18 16.94 -36.96
N GLN A 49 65.86 18.07 -37.14
CA GLN A 49 66.01 19.35 -36.42
C GLN A 49 67.25 19.99 -37.08
N GLN A 50 67.16 21.17 -37.71
CA GLN A 50 68.18 22.25 -37.65
C GLN A 50 67.72 23.42 -38.55
N LEU A 51 67.64 24.69 -38.13
CA LEU A 51 68.63 25.62 -37.53
C LEU A 51 69.67 26.18 -38.52
N GLN A 52 69.61 27.52 -38.65
CA GLN A 52 70.74 28.46 -38.66
C GLN A 52 71.21 29.10 -40.00
N GLN A 53 70.95 30.41 -40.07
CA GLN A 53 71.76 31.53 -40.63
C GLN A 53 72.65 31.35 -41.89
N GLN A 54 72.61 32.37 -42.76
CA GLN A 54 73.69 33.39 -42.98
C GLN A 54 73.95 33.74 -44.46
N GLN A 55 74.31 35.02 -44.71
CA GLN A 55 74.88 35.62 -45.93
C GLN A 55 73.94 35.66 -47.18
N GLN A 56 73.65 36.81 -47.80
CA GLN A 56 74.51 37.84 -48.40
C GLN A 56 75.41 37.38 -49.56
N HIS A 57 74.81 37.09 -50.72
CA HIS A 57 75.42 37.32 -52.04
C HIS A 57 74.29 37.78 -53.00
N LEU A 58 74.31 38.97 -53.62
CA LEU A 58 75.20 39.48 -54.69
C LEU A 58 74.93 38.90 -56.09
N SER A 59 73.89 39.42 -56.76
CA SER A 59 73.73 39.58 -58.23
C SER A 59 72.30 40.11 -58.48
N ASN A 60 72.00 41.33 -58.94
CA ASN A 60 72.64 42.18 -59.96
C ASN A 60 73.09 41.39 -61.19
N PRO A 61 72.43 41.63 -62.33
CA PRO A 61 73.15 42.19 -63.45
C PRO A 61 72.80 43.66 -63.67
N ASP A 62 73.85 44.48 -63.62
CA ASP A 62 74.11 45.67 -64.44
C ASP A 62 72.99 46.07 -65.42
N SER A 63 72.36 47.24 -65.32
CA SER A 63 73.01 48.57 -65.30
C SER A 63 74.21 48.69 -66.22
N LYS A 64 73.98 49.12 -67.47
CA LYS A 64 74.45 50.46 -67.85
C LYS A 64 73.81 51.02 -69.12
N PRO A 65 73.41 52.31 -69.11
CA PRO A 65 73.35 53.11 -70.31
C PRO A 65 74.76 53.56 -70.72
N SER A 66 74.99 53.76 -72.01
CA SER A 66 76.09 54.61 -72.52
C SER A 66 75.53 55.35 -73.74
N SER A 67 75.30 56.66 -73.67
CA SER A 67 76.32 57.73 -73.56
C SER A 67 77.19 57.80 -74.80
N ALA A 68 77.04 58.94 -75.47
CA ALA A 68 77.66 59.35 -76.71
C ALA A 68 79.20 59.23 -76.75
N SER A 69 79.71 58.89 -77.92
CA SER A 69 81.04 59.27 -78.42
C SER A 69 80.97 59.21 -79.94
N GLN A 70 81.02 60.36 -80.60
CA GLN A 70 82.21 60.89 -81.26
C GLN A 70 82.71 60.06 -82.46
N GLN A 71 82.52 60.69 -83.63
CA GLN A 71 83.62 61.03 -84.54
C GLN A 71 84.65 59.93 -84.85
N GLN A 72 84.57 59.38 -86.06
CA GLN A 72 85.73 59.46 -86.94
C GLN A 72 85.32 59.64 -88.40
N ARG A 73 85.68 60.80 -88.95
CA ARG A 73 85.60 61.09 -90.39
C ARG A 73 86.68 60.26 -91.10
N LYS A 74 86.31 59.31 -91.96
CA LYS A 74 87.20 58.94 -93.06
C LYS A 74 87.00 59.94 -94.20
N ARG A 75 87.99 60.82 -94.36
CA ARG A 75 88.05 61.83 -95.40
C ARG A 75 88.60 61.19 -96.68
N THR A 76 87.86 61.36 -97.78
CA THR A 76 88.37 61.65 -99.13
C THR A 76 89.64 60.92 -99.60
N THR A 77 89.46 59.89 -100.43
CA THR A 77 90.25 59.80 -101.67
C THR A 77 89.60 60.67 -102.73
N THR A 78 90.42 61.43 -103.46
CA THR A 78 90.02 62.36 -104.51
C THR A 78 90.00 61.66 -105.86
N GLU A 79 88.83 61.58 -106.49
CA GLU A 79 88.70 61.41 -107.94
C GLU A 79 87.93 62.61 -108.50
N GLU A 80 88.27 62.99 -109.73
CA GLU A 80 87.90 64.27 -110.34
C GLU A 80 86.39 64.40 -110.54
N VAL A 81 85.76 65.32 -109.79
CA VAL A 81 84.37 65.71 -110.05
C VAL A 81 84.34 66.72 -111.19
N ASP A 82 84.19 66.18 -112.40
CA ASP A 82 83.89 66.88 -113.65
C ASP A 82 82.94 68.09 -113.41
N PRO A 83 83.31 69.33 -113.80
CA PRO A 83 82.57 70.55 -113.44
C PRO A 83 81.11 70.59 -113.93
N ARG A 84 80.70 69.70 -114.84
CA ARG A 84 79.29 69.53 -115.24
C ARG A 84 78.41 68.79 -114.22
N ASN A 85 78.98 68.14 -113.19
CA ASN A 85 78.23 67.40 -112.17
C ASN A 85 77.98 68.19 -110.86
N ALA A 86 78.68 69.30 -110.64
CA ALA A 86 78.53 70.11 -109.42
C ALA A 86 77.10 70.69 -109.26
N ILE A 87 76.51 71.20 -110.34
CA ILE A 87 75.17 71.81 -110.33
C ILE A 87 74.09 70.76 -109.99
N LYS A 88 74.18 69.57 -110.59
CA LYS A 88 73.23 68.47 -110.32
C LYS A 88 73.27 68.01 -108.85
N MET A 89 74.44 68.02 -108.22
CA MET A 89 74.59 67.69 -106.80
C MET A 89 73.97 68.75 -105.87
N VAL A 90 74.00 70.03 -106.24
CA VAL A 90 73.32 71.09 -105.48
C VAL A 90 71.80 70.94 -105.57
N ASP A 91 71.26 70.73 -106.78
CA ASP A 91 69.83 70.52 -106.99
C ASP A 91 69.29 69.26 -106.28
N LEU A 92 70.05 68.16 -106.33
CA LEU A 92 69.69 66.93 -105.62
C LEU A 92 69.69 67.12 -104.10
N ARG A 93 70.68 67.85 -103.54
CA ARG A 93 70.69 68.22 -102.12
C ARG A 93 69.52 69.12 -101.76
N HIS A 94 69.21 70.13 -102.58
CA HIS A 94 68.10 71.03 -102.31
C HIS A 94 66.76 70.28 -102.33
N LYS A 95 66.50 69.48 -103.39
CA LYS A 95 65.31 68.61 -103.48
C LYS A 95 65.20 67.62 -102.31
N ALA A 96 66.31 67.02 -101.88
CA ALA A 96 66.33 66.16 -100.70
C ALA A 96 65.96 66.93 -99.43
N ILE A 97 66.52 68.12 -99.21
CA ILE A 97 66.18 68.97 -98.04
C ILE A 97 64.70 69.38 -98.07
N THR A 98 64.17 69.80 -99.23
CA THR A 98 62.75 70.20 -99.35
C THR A 98 61.81 69.02 -99.11
N LEU A 99 62.13 67.82 -99.63
CA LEU A 99 61.36 66.60 -99.37
C LEU A 99 61.42 66.19 -97.89
N ILE A 100 62.62 66.25 -97.27
CA ILE A 100 62.79 65.97 -95.85
C ILE A 100 61.96 66.94 -95.01
N GLN A 101 62.02 68.25 -95.26
CA GLN A 101 61.21 69.24 -94.54
C GLN A 101 59.70 69.03 -94.76
N ARG A 102 59.27 68.75 -95.99
CA ARG A 102 57.85 68.55 -96.35
C ARG A 102 57.26 67.27 -95.72
N HIS A 103 58.05 66.20 -95.58
CA HIS A 103 57.58 64.93 -95.01
C HIS A 103 57.89 64.76 -93.52
N ALA A 104 58.88 65.43 -92.96
CA ALA A 104 59.16 65.39 -91.52
C ALA A 104 58.01 66.03 -90.71
N GLY A 105 57.52 67.20 -91.13
CA GLY A 105 56.49 67.94 -90.39
C GLY A 105 55.08 67.32 -90.43
N THR A 106 54.77 66.48 -91.41
CA THR A 106 53.51 65.71 -91.48
C THR A 106 53.63 64.40 -90.72
N ARG A 107 54.65 63.58 -91.03
CA ARG A 107 54.90 62.31 -90.34
C ARG A 107 55.13 62.49 -88.83
N TRP A 108 55.76 63.58 -88.40
CA TRP A 108 55.90 63.90 -86.97
C TRP A 108 54.56 64.17 -86.29
N ARG A 109 53.66 64.95 -86.92
CA ARG A 109 52.34 65.26 -86.35
C ARG A 109 51.41 64.05 -86.38
N GLU A 110 51.49 63.23 -87.41
CA GLU A 110 50.81 61.93 -87.48
C GLU A 110 51.34 60.98 -86.40
N ALA A 111 52.66 60.86 -86.22
CA ALA A 111 53.27 60.05 -85.17
C ALA A 111 52.93 60.53 -83.75
N GLN A 112 52.79 61.84 -83.52
CA GLN A 112 52.33 62.37 -82.23
C GLN A 112 50.83 62.07 -82.00
N ARG A 113 49.98 62.12 -83.04
CA ARG A 113 48.57 61.74 -82.92
C ARG A 113 48.39 60.25 -82.68
N THR A 114 49.12 59.39 -83.40
CA THR A 114 49.07 57.93 -83.18
C THR A 114 49.64 57.58 -81.80
N LYS A 115 50.74 58.24 -81.37
CA LYS A 115 51.24 58.10 -80.00
C LYS A 115 50.17 58.45 -78.97
N TRP A 116 49.52 59.61 -79.08
CA TRP A 116 48.47 60.01 -78.13
C TRP A 116 47.28 59.05 -78.12
N LEU A 117 46.86 58.54 -79.28
CA LEU A 117 45.81 57.50 -79.35
C LEU A 117 46.24 56.18 -78.70
N ILE A 118 47.50 55.76 -78.88
CA ILE A 118 48.05 54.57 -78.21
C ILE A 118 48.12 54.80 -76.70
N ASP A 119 48.66 55.94 -76.24
CA ASP A 119 48.74 56.31 -74.83
C ASP A 119 47.33 56.33 -74.18
N LEU A 120 46.32 56.86 -74.89
CA LEU A 120 44.92 56.88 -74.44
C LEU A 120 44.31 55.46 -74.37
N VAL A 121 44.51 54.63 -75.39
CA VAL A 121 44.01 53.24 -75.38
C VAL A 121 44.70 52.42 -74.28
N CYS A 122 46.00 52.61 -74.05
CA CYS A 122 46.73 51.97 -72.96
C CYS A 122 46.31 52.48 -71.56
N ALA A 123 45.90 53.75 -71.42
CA ALA A 123 45.29 54.25 -70.19
C ALA A 123 43.91 53.63 -69.96
N ILE A 124 43.05 53.60 -70.99
CA ILE A 124 41.73 52.99 -70.93
C ILE A 124 41.82 51.49 -70.60
N ASP A 125 42.71 50.74 -71.25
CA ASP A 125 42.96 49.31 -70.97
C ASP A 125 43.44 49.10 -69.52
N ARG A 126 44.29 50.00 -68.99
CA ARG A 126 44.70 49.96 -67.58
C ARG A 126 43.52 50.20 -66.65
N ASP A 127 42.75 51.26 -66.85
CA ASP A 127 41.56 51.58 -66.05
C ASP A 127 40.53 50.44 -66.06
N TYR A 128 40.32 49.79 -67.21
CA TYR A 128 39.44 48.61 -67.30
C TYR A 128 40.01 47.40 -66.57
N ARG A 129 41.31 47.11 -66.67
CA ARG A 129 41.95 46.02 -65.92
C ARG A 129 41.89 46.26 -64.42
N GLU A 130 42.10 47.49 -63.96
CA GLU A 130 41.98 47.86 -62.55
C GLU A 130 40.54 47.70 -62.04
N ARG A 131 39.53 48.08 -62.86
CA ARG A 131 38.11 47.84 -62.54
C ARG A 131 37.75 46.36 -62.51
N ILE A 132 38.23 45.56 -63.47
CA ILE A 132 37.99 44.11 -63.51
C ILE A 132 38.63 43.44 -62.29
N ALA A 133 39.88 43.76 -61.97
CA ALA A 133 40.55 43.24 -60.77
C ALA A 133 39.83 43.66 -59.47
N GLY A 134 39.29 44.88 -59.41
CA GLY A 134 38.44 45.34 -58.30
C GLY A 134 37.14 44.55 -58.17
N GLN A 135 36.46 44.28 -59.29
CA GLN A 135 35.25 43.45 -59.32
C GLN A 135 35.53 41.98 -58.98
N GLU A 136 36.63 41.40 -59.46
CA GLU A 136 37.06 40.05 -59.10
C GLU A 136 37.36 39.94 -57.59
N ALA A 137 37.99 40.97 -57.00
CA ALA A 137 38.23 41.03 -55.56
C ALA A 137 36.93 41.16 -54.75
N GLU A 138 35.96 41.97 -55.21
CA GLU A 138 34.63 42.09 -54.60
C GLU A 138 33.84 40.79 -54.68
N ILE A 139 33.81 40.13 -55.85
CA ILE A 139 33.17 38.83 -56.05
C ILE A 139 33.82 37.78 -55.14
N ALA A 140 35.16 37.74 -55.03
CA ALA A 140 35.86 36.83 -54.13
C ALA A 140 35.54 37.10 -52.65
N ALA A 141 35.40 38.37 -52.25
CA ALA A 141 35.01 38.74 -50.89
C ALA A 141 33.55 38.30 -50.58
N LEU A 142 32.61 38.53 -51.50
CA LEU A 142 31.22 38.09 -51.37
C LEU A 142 31.08 36.56 -51.36
N GLN A 143 31.83 35.86 -52.22
CA GLN A 143 31.89 34.39 -52.20
C GLN A 143 32.40 33.86 -50.86
N LYS A 144 33.45 34.48 -50.30
CA LYS A 144 33.98 34.13 -48.98
C LYS A 144 32.96 34.38 -47.86
N GLN A 145 32.22 35.49 -47.91
CA GLN A 145 31.13 35.77 -46.96
C GLN A 145 30.01 34.73 -47.08
N LEU A 146 29.57 34.39 -48.29
CA LEU A 146 28.56 33.35 -48.54
C LEU A 146 29.01 31.97 -48.05
N GLN A 147 30.28 31.60 -48.22
CA GLN A 147 30.82 30.36 -47.66
C GLN A 147 30.79 30.35 -46.13
N GLN A 148 31.11 31.49 -45.49
CA GLN A 148 31.05 31.63 -44.03
C GLN A 148 29.61 31.55 -43.50
N THR A 149 28.65 32.27 -44.12
CA THR A 149 27.24 32.20 -43.69
C THR A 149 26.64 30.82 -43.94
N ASN A 150 26.92 30.18 -45.07
CA ASN A 150 26.48 28.81 -45.33
C ASN A 150 27.05 27.81 -44.32
N GLY A 151 28.31 27.96 -43.91
CA GLY A 151 28.91 27.15 -42.84
C GLY A 151 28.24 27.35 -41.48
N LEU A 152 27.90 28.60 -41.12
CA LEU A 152 27.16 28.90 -39.89
C LEU A 152 25.72 28.37 -39.93
N HIS A 153 25.05 28.47 -41.08
CA HIS A 153 23.71 27.91 -41.26
C HIS A 153 23.71 26.38 -41.17
N ALA A 154 24.67 25.69 -41.79
CA ALA A 154 24.82 24.24 -41.68
C ALA A 154 25.05 23.80 -40.22
N ALA A 155 25.95 24.46 -39.50
CA ALA A 155 26.18 24.18 -38.08
C ALA A 155 24.94 24.44 -37.22
N ALA A 156 24.15 25.47 -37.54
CA ALA A 156 22.88 25.74 -36.86
C ALA A 156 21.80 24.69 -37.17
N THR A 157 21.68 24.22 -38.42
CA THR A 157 20.73 23.15 -38.78
C THR A 157 21.10 21.83 -38.12
N ASP A 158 22.39 21.47 -38.06
CA ASP A 158 22.86 20.26 -37.39
C ASP A 158 22.61 20.34 -35.86
N GLY A 159 22.82 21.52 -35.27
CA GLY A 159 22.47 21.79 -33.86
C GLY A 159 20.98 21.64 -33.58
N ILE A 160 20.11 22.15 -34.46
CA ILE A 160 18.65 21.99 -34.34
C ILE A 160 18.25 20.52 -34.53
N GLN A 161 18.83 19.82 -35.49
CA GLN A 161 18.51 18.43 -35.78
C GLN A 161 18.88 17.50 -34.62
N THR A 162 20.09 17.65 -34.06
CA THR A 162 20.52 16.88 -32.88
C THR A 162 19.65 17.16 -31.64
N GLN A 163 19.23 18.40 -31.42
CA GLN A 163 18.25 18.73 -30.38
C GLN A 163 16.87 18.10 -30.64
N ASN A 164 16.39 18.12 -31.89
CA ASN A 164 15.11 17.51 -32.26
C ASN A 164 15.13 15.98 -32.01
N ASP A 165 16.22 15.31 -32.40
CA ASP A 165 16.40 13.88 -32.16
C ASP A 165 16.48 13.55 -30.65
N HIS A 166 17.15 14.38 -29.85
CA HIS A 166 17.14 14.23 -28.40
C HIS A 166 15.73 14.36 -27.81
N LEU A 167 14.97 15.38 -28.23
CA LEU A 167 13.58 15.58 -27.81
C LEU A 167 12.67 14.41 -28.22
N ARG A 168 12.80 13.90 -29.46
CA ARG A 168 12.06 12.71 -29.93
C ARG A 168 12.34 11.48 -29.07
N ARG A 169 13.61 11.20 -28.76
CA ARG A 169 14.00 10.09 -27.87
C ARG A 169 13.41 10.26 -26.47
N ARG A 170 13.43 11.48 -25.92
CA ARG A 170 12.87 11.79 -24.60
C ARG A 170 11.35 11.63 -24.58
N VAL A 171 10.63 12.09 -25.62
CA VAL A 171 9.18 11.88 -25.75
C VAL A 171 8.86 10.38 -25.83
N GLY A 172 9.57 9.61 -26.67
CA GLY A 172 9.37 8.16 -26.76
C GLY A 172 9.60 7.43 -25.43
N ALA A 173 10.62 7.83 -24.65
CA ALA A 173 10.86 7.29 -23.32
C ALA A 173 9.72 7.62 -22.33
N LEU A 174 9.20 8.85 -22.36
CA LEU A 174 8.07 9.27 -21.52
C LEU A 174 6.77 8.56 -21.90
N GLU A 175 6.53 8.31 -23.20
CA GLU A 175 5.37 7.52 -23.65
C GLU A 175 5.45 6.07 -23.15
N VAL A 176 6.62 5.44 -23.18
CA VAL A 176 6.82 4.07 -22.66
C VAL A 176 6.58 4.05 -21.14
N GLN A 177 7.09 5.04 -20.41
CA GLN A 177 6.82 5.19 -18.98
C GLN A 177 5.33 5.40 -18.69
N LEU A 178 4.63 6.21 -19.49
CA LEU A 178 3.19 6.43 -19.35
C LEU A 178 2.38 5.15 -19.58
N ARG A 179 2.70 4.38 -20.63
CA ARG A 179 2.05 3.08 -20.90
C ARG A 179 2.31 2.08 -19.77
N ALA A 180 3.53 2.02 -19.23
CA ALA A 180 3.87 1.17 -18.10
C ALA A 180 3.11 1.58 -16.82
N ALA A 181 3.00 2.89 -16.54
CA ALA A 181 2.23 3.41 -15.41
C ALA A 181 0.73 3.13 -15.56
N GLN A 182 0.16 3.26 -16.77
CA GLN A 182 -1.22 2.90 -17.06
C GLN A 182 -1.48 1.41 -16.80
N GLY A 183 -0.57 0.51 -17.22
CA GLY A 183 -0.64 -0.92 -16.89
C GLY A 183 -0.64 -1.16 -15.38
N ALA A 184 0.30 -0.54 -14.65
CA ALA A 184 0.38 -0.68 -13.20
C ALA A 184 -0.88 -0.17 -12.47
N VAL A 185 -1.54 0.89 -12.97
CA VAL A 185 -2.82 1.38 -12.41
C VAL A 185 -3.95 0.38 -12.64
N LEU A 186 -4.04 -0.26 -13.81
CA LEU A 186 -5.03 -1.31 -14.08
C LEU A 186 -4.78 -2.56 -13.20
N ASP A 187 -3.52 -2.94 -13.00
CA ASP A 187 -3.13 -4.02 -12.08
C ASP A 187 -3.50 -3.68 -10.62
N MET A 188 -3.34 -2.42 -10.19
CA MET A 188 -3.82 -2.00 -8.87
C MET A 188 -5.34 -2.04 -8.77
N GLN A 189 -6.08 -1.58 -9.79
CA GLN A 189 -7.55 -1.62 -9.79
C GLN A 189 -8.09 -3.06 -9.73
N THR A 190 -7.49 -4.00 -10.46
CA THR A 190 -7.89 -5.42 -10.40
C THR A 190 -7.60 -6.05 -9.03
N ARG A 191 -6.47 -5.71 -8.40
CA ARG A 191 -6.14 -6.13 -7.02
C ARG A 191 -7.09 -5.53 -5.98
N ILE A 192 -7.41 -4.24 -6.08
CA ILE A 192 -8.37 -3.57 -5.19
C ILE A 192 -9.73 -4.28 -5.29
N ARG A 193 -10.24 -4.48 -6.51
CA ARG A 193 -11.50 -5.19 -6.73
C ARG A 193 -11.50 -6.63 -6.21
N ALA A 194 -10.38 -7.34 -6.31
CA ALA A 194 -10.22 -8.67 -5.72
C ALA A 194 -10.23 -8.62 -4.17
N SER A 195 -9.65 -7.59 -3.57
CA SER A 195 -9.69 -7.39 -2.11
C SER A 195 -11.04 -6.94 -1.59
N GLU A 196 -11.80 -6.15 -2.36
CA GLU A 196 -13.19 -5.79 -2.06
C GLU A 196 -14.08 -7.03 -2.00
N LEU A 197 -14.03 -7.89 -3.04
CA LEU A 197 -14.78 -9.16 -3.06
C LEU A 197 -14.37 -10.12 -1.92
N ALA A 198 -13.10 -10.12 -1.53
CA ALA A 198 -12.62 -10.90 -0.38
C ALA A 198 -13.11 -10.33 0.97
N LEU A 199 -13.26 -9.01 1.06
CA LEU A 199 -13.82 -8.33 2.23
C LEU A 199 -15.33 -8.60 2.34
N ASP A 200 -16.08 -8.48 1.25
CA ASP A 200 -17.51 -8.80 1.18
C ASP A 200 -17.78 -10.23 1.67
N GLY A 201 -17.02 -11.22 1.15
CA GLY A 201 -17.12 -12.61 1.58
C GLY A 201 -16.73 -12.83 3.05
N ALA A 202 -15.79 -12.05 3.59
CA ALA A 202 -15.44 -12.09 5.01
C ALA A 202 -16.54 -11.45 5.89
N GLU A 203 -17.21 -10.39 5.43
CA GLU A 203 -18.37 -9.82 6.11
C GLU A 203 -19.57 -10.78 6.11
N GLU A 204 -19.85 -11.46 4.99
CA GLU A 204 -20.90 -12.49 4.92
C GLU A 204 -20.62 -13.63 5.91
N ALA A 205 -19.39 -14.15 5.94
CA ALA A 205 -18.98 -15.18 6.90
C ALA A 205 -19.05 -14.70 8.37
N ALA A 206 -18.77 -13.41 8.63
CA ALA A 206 -18.93 -12.84 9.97
C ALA A 206 -20.40 -12.70 10.37
N ARG A 207 -21.30 -12.39 9.43
CA ARG A 207 -22.76 -12.33 9.67
C ARG A 207 -23.31 -13.72 9.97
N THR A 208 -22.98 -14.75 9.19
CA THR A 208 -23.44 -16.12 9.47
C THR A 208 -22.92 -16.64 10.81
N ALA A 209 -21.64 -16.42 11.14
CA ALA A 209 -21.09 -16.79 12.44
C ALA A 209 -21.77 -16.05 13.61
N LEU A 210 -22.19 -14.79 13.42
CA LEU A 210 -22.95 -14.03 14.41
C LEU A 210 -24.39 -14.56 14.58
N GLU A 211 -25.05 -14.97 13.49
CA GLU A 211 -26.35 -15.64 13.53
C GLU A 211 -26.27 -17.00 14.25
N GLU A 212 -25.25 -17.82 13.95
CA GLU A 212 -24.99 -19.08 14.65
C GLU A 212 -24.75 -18.85 16.16
N CYS A 213 -23.93 -17.86 16.53
CA CYS A 213 -23.72 -17.46 17.92
C CYS A 213 -25.02 -17.05 18.63
N GLN A 214 -25.92 -16.32 17.95
CA GLN A 214 -27.23 -15.97 18.50
C GLN A 214 -28.14 -17.19 18.67
N GLN A 215 -28.17 -18.10 17.70
CA GLN A 215 -28.93 -19.36 17.80
C GLN A 215 -28.42 -20.22 18.97
N LEU A 216 -27.10 -20.34 19.15
CA LEU A 216 -26.48 -21.03 20.28
C LEU A 216 -26.83 -20.36 21.62
N GLN A 217 -26.79 -19.02 21.69
CA GLN A 217 -27.19 -18.29 22.89
C GLN A 217 -28.67 -18.51 23.24
N GLN A 218 -29.55 -18.52 22.25
CA GLN A 218 -30.97 -18.84 22.43
C GLN A 218 -31.15 -20.28 22.94
N ALA A 219 -30.49 -21.27 22.32
CA ALA A 219 -30.53 -22.67 22.74
C ALA A 219 -30.04 -22.86 24.19
N VAL A 220 -28.94 -22.20 24.57
CA VAL A 220 -28.43 -22.20 25.96
C VAL A 220 -29.45 -21.58 26.93
N SER A 221 -30.12 -20.49 26.55
CA SER A 221 -31.15 -19.87 27.39
C SER A 221 -32.37 -20.77 27.61
N VAL A 222 -32.79 -21.52 26.59
CA VAL A 222 -33.88 -22.50 26.65
C VAL A 222 -33.50 -23.69 27.53
N LEU A 223 -32.28 -24.23 27.37
CA LEU A 223 -31.75 -25.27 28.25
C LEU A 223 -31.68 -24.82 29.72
N ALA A 224 -31.20 -23.59 29.98
CA ALA A 224 -31.17 -23.03 31.33
C ALA A 224 -32.58 -22.87 31.95
N ALA A 225 -33.59 -22.52 31.15
CA ALA A 225 -34.98 -22.47 31.58
C ALA A 225 -35.54 -23.88 31.90
N HIS A 226 -35.24 -24.87 31.07
CA HIS A 226 -35.59 -26.27 31.33
C HIS A 226 -34.92 -26.81 32.60
N ASP A 227 -33.62 -26.60 32.80
CA ASP A 227 -32.90 -26.95 34.03
C ASP A 227 -33.51 -26.30 35.27
N ALA A 228 -33.84 -25.00 35.19
CA ALA A 228 -34.51 -24.30 36.28
C ALA A 228 -35.90 -24.91 36.59
N SER A 229 -36.67 -25.29 35.56
CA SER A 229 -37.96 -25.97 35.73
C SER A 229 -37.81 -27.37 36.36
N ALA A 230 -36.82 -28.14 35.92
CA ALA A 230 -36.56 -29.48 36.43
C ALA A 230 -36.13 -29.44 37.90
N ARG A 231 -35.27 -28.48 38.28
CA ARG A 231 -34.90 -28.23 39.68
C ARG A 231 -36.11 -27.85 40.53
N LYS A 232 -37.03 -27.00 40.03
CA LYS A 232 -38.28 -26.66 40.73
C LYS A 232 -39.19 -27.88 40.92
N LEU A 233 -39.36 -28.73 39.89
CA LEU A 233 -40.15 -29.96 39.97
C LEU A 233 -39.56 -30.98 40.96
N LEU A 234 -38.23 -31.17 40.95
CA LEU A 234 -37.54 -32.04 41.90
C LEU A 234 -37.66 -31.52 43.34
N ALA A 235 -37.52 -30.21 43.55
CA ALA A 235 -37.72 -29.59 44.88
C ALA A 235 -39.17 -29.75 45.37
N ALA A 236 -40.17 -29.54 44.51
CA ALA A 236 -41.58 -29.77 44.84
C ALA A 236 -41.86 -31.25 45.18
N ARG A 237 -41.32 -32.20 44.39
CA ARG A 237 -41.44 -33.63 44.67
C ARG A 237 -40.79 -34.02 46.01
N ALA A 238 -39.61 -33.46 46.31
CA ALA A 238 -38.93 -33.69 47.59
C ALA A 238 -39.73 -33.10 48.79
N HIS A 239 -40.38 -31.95 48.61
CA HIS A 239 -41.28 -31.36 49.61
C HIS A 239 -42.48 -32.28 49.89
N VAL A 240 -43.20 -32.69 48.83
CA VAL A 240 -44.36 -33.59 48.95
C VAL A 240 -43.97 -34.93 49.59
N MET A 241 -42.80 -35.49 49.24
CA MET A 241 -42.28 -36.70 49.90
C MET A 241 -41.98 -36.47 51.38
N ARG A 242 -41.37 -35.33 51.75
CA ARG A 242 -41.12 -34.98 53.16
C ARG A 242 -42.42 -34.82 53.94
N GLU A 243 -43.43 -34.15 53.38
CA GLU A 243 -44.75 -34.00 53.99
C GLU A 243 -45.46 -35.35 54.13
N ALA A 244 -45.45 -36.19 53.11
CA ALA A 244 -46.01 -37.54 53.16
C ALA A 244 -45.35 -38.41 54.24
N LEU A 245 -44.02 -38.30 54.41
CA LEU A 245 -43.29 -38.98 55.49
C LEU A 245 -43.65 -38.43 56.88
N LEU A 246 -43.78 -37.11 57.02
CA LEU A 246 -44.22 -36.48 58.28
C LEU A 246 -45.67 -36.87 58.63
N ALA A 247 -46.58 -36.87 57.66
CA ALA A 247 -47.96 -37.32 57.82
C ALA A 247 -48.05 -38.82 58.11
N SER A 248 -47.22 -39.66 57.48
CA SER A 248 -47.09 -41.09 57.80
C SER A 248 -46.62 -41.31 59.23
N ARG A 249 -45.58 -40.59 59.68
CA ARG A 249 -45.09 -40.61 61.07
C ARG A 249 -46.15 -40.12 62.07
N GLY A 250 -46.93 -39.11 61.70
CA GLY A 250 -48.08 -38.62 62.47
C GLY A 250 -49.16 -39.69 62.65
N ARG A 251 -49.61 -40.30 61.54
CA ARG A 251 -50.58 -41.40 61.54
C ARG A 251 -50.09 -42.62 62.33
N MET A 252 -48.80 -42.97 62.24
CA MET A 252 -48.22 -44.07 63.03
C MET A 252 -48.26 -43.76 64.54
N ARG A 253 -47.99 -42.51 64.95
CA ARG A 253 -48.12 -42.09 66.36
C ARG A 253 -49.56 -42.16 66.84
N GLN A 254 -50.50 -41.61 66.06
CA GLN A 254 -51.94 -41.67 66.38
C GLN A 254 -52.44 -43.12 66.49
N ALA A 255 -52.05 -44.01 65.57
CA ALA A 255 -52.40 -45.43 65.63
C ALA A 255 -51.78 -46.13 66.87
N ALA A 256 -50.55 -45.76 67.25
CA ALA A 256 -49.92 -46.28 68.47
C ALA A 256 -50.60 -45.76 69.75
N GLU A 257 -51.03 -44.49 69.77
CA GLU A 257 -51.80 -43.88 70.86
C GLU A 257 -53.20 -44.49 70.98
N GLN A 258 -53.92 -44.66 69.87
CA GLN A 258 -55.18 -45.40 69.82
C GLN A 258 -55.00 -46.84 70.31
N SER A 259 -53.95 -47.56 69.86
CA SER A 259 -53.67 -48.92 70.35
C SER A 259 -53.40 -48.95 71.86
N ARG A 260 -52.73 -47.94 72.43
CA ARG A 260 -52.56 -47.80 73.89
C ARG A 260 -53.90 -47.52 74.59
N GLN A 261 -54.73 -46.64 74.04
CA GLN A 261 -56.07 -46.35 74.57
C GLN A 261 -56.96 -47.60 74.55
N PHE A 262 -57.01 -48.35 73.45
CA PHE A 262 -57.77 -49.60 73.36
C PHE A 262 -57.26 -50.66 74.35
N ARG A 263 -55.94 -50.80 74.54
CA ARG A 263 -55.38 -51.70 75.57
C ARG A 263 -55.77 -51.27 76.97
N ALA A 264 -55.72 -49.96 77.26
CA ALA A 264 -56.15 -49.42 78.56
C ALA A 264 -57.65 -49.67 78.79
N GLN A 265 -58.51 -49.38 77.81
CA GLN A 265 -59.94 -49.64 77.85
C GLN A 265 -60.24 -51.13 78.05
N ALA A 266 -59.62 -52.03 77.26
CA ALA A 266 -59.78 -53.47 77.41
C ALA A 266 -59.31 -53.96 78.78
N SER A 267 -58.18 -53.46 79.30
CA SER A 267 -57.71 -53.79 80.66
C SER A 267 -58.68 -53.31 81.74
N SER A 268 -59.31 -52.15 81.54
CA SER A 268 -60.32 -51.61 82.47
C SER A 268 -61.60 -52.46 82.45
N GLN A 269 -62.07 -52.87 81.27
CA GLN A 269 -63.23 -53.75 81.09
C GLN A 269 -62.97 -55.13 81.70
N LEU A 270 -61.79 -55.72 81.45
CA LEU A 270 -61.38 -56.98 82.10
C LEU A 270 -61.30 -56.84 83.62
N SER A 271 -60.84 -55.69 84.14
CA SER A 271 -60.83 -55.44 85.59
C SER A 271 -62.24 -55.29 86.18
N GLN A 272 -63.17 -54.71 85.43
CA GLN A 272 -64.59 -54.61 85.81
C GLN A 272 -65.26 -55.99 85.78
N GLN A 273 -65.07 -56.77 84.71
CA GLN A 273 -65.56 -58.15 84.61
C GLN A 273 -64.98 -59.04 85.71
N ARG A 274 -63.68 -58.90 86.02
CA ARG A 274 -63.06 -59.61 87.13
C ARG A 274 -63.68 -59.24 88.47
N ARG A 275 -63.91 -57.95 88.74
CA ARG A 275 -64.60 -57.49 89.97
C ARG A 275 -66.04 -57.99 90.03
N ALA A 276 -66.77 -58.00 88.91
CA ALA A 276 -68.12 -58.55 88.84
C ALA A 276 -68.13 -60.06 89.12
N ALA A 277 -67.22 -60.83 88.51
CA ALA A 277 -67.08 -62.27 88.79
C ALA A 277 -66.60 -62.57 90.23
N GLU A 278 -65.77 -61.70 90.82
CA GLU A 278 -65.39 -61.78 92.23
C GLU A 278 -66.58 -61.46 93.15
N GLN A 279 -67.45 -60.50 92.80
CA GLN A 279 -68.71 -60.20 93.49
C GLN A 279 -69.73 -61.35 93.35
N GLU A 280 -69.90 -61.93 92.16
CA GLU A 280 -70.76 -63.09 91.93
C GLU A 280 -70.29 -64.30 92.73
N ARG A 281 -68.97 -64.56 92.77
CA ARG A 281 -68.39 -65.62 93.61
C ARG A 281 -68.64 -65.37 95.09
N ALA A 282 -68.48 -64.14 95.56
CA ALA A 282 -68.77 -63.78 96.95
C ALA A 282 -70.28 -63.94 97.26
N ALA A 283 -71.17 -63.56 96.34
CA ALA A 283 -72.62 -63.75 96.48
C ALA A 283 -73.00 -65.23 96.49
N LEU A 284 -72.41 -66.06 95.62
CA LEU A 284 -72.62 -67.51 95.60
C LEU A 284 -72.06 -68.20 96.84
N GLN A 285 -70.93 -67.73 97.38
CA GLN A 285 -70.38 -68.20 98.66
C GLN A 285 -71.26 -67.78 99.85
N ALA A 286 -71.78 -66.56 99.86
CA ALA A 286 -72.74 -66.12 100.88
C ALA A 286 -74.06 -66.92 100.78
N ALA A 287 -74.54 -67.19 99.58
CA ALA A 287 -75.73 -68.02 99.34
C ALA A 287 -75.50 -69.49 99.77
N SER A 288 -74.33 -70.07 99.52
CA SER A 288 -74.01 -71.43 99.95
C SER A 288 -73.75 -71.53 101.46
N GLN A 289 -73.15 -70.51 102.08
CA GLN A 289 -73.06 -70.43 103.54
C GLN A 289 -74.45 -70.26 104.17
N SER A 290 -75.34 -69.45 103.56
CA SER A 290 -76.72 -69.29 104.00
C SER A 290 -77.53 -70.58 103.82
N SER A 291 -77.32 -71.35 102.75
CA SER A 291 -78.02 -72.63 102.54
C SER A 291 -77.48 -73.74 103.44
N LEU A 292 -76.17 -73.76 103.72
CA LEU A 292 -75.57 -74.64 104.73
C LEU A 292 -76.04 -74.29 106.14
N ALA A 293 -76.17 -73.00 106.48
CA ALA A 293 -76.74 -72.56 107.75
C ALA A 293 -78.21 -72.97 107.88
N ALA A 294 -79.01 -72.81 106.81
CA ALA A 294 -80.39 -73.29 106.77
C ALA A 294 -80.47 -74.83 106.85
N ALA A 295 -79.57 -75.56 106.19
CA ALA A 295 -79.50 -77.02 106.30
C ALA A 295 -79.10 -77.46 107.73
N ALA A 296 -78.20 -76.73 108.39
CA ALA A 296 -77.82 -76.98 109.79
C ALA A 296 -78.96 -76.67 110.76
N THR A 297 -79.76 -75.62 110.55
CA THR A 297 -80.95 -75.37 111.38
C THR A 297 -82.04 -76.42 111.13
N LEU A 298 -82.25 -76.86 109.89
CA LEU A 298 -83.14 -77.98 109.57
C LEU A 298 -82.67 -79.29 110.18
N HIS A 299 -81.37 -79.59 110.15
CA HIS A 299 -80.80 -80.79 110.80
C HIS A 299 -80.88 -80.70 112.33
N GLY A 300 -80.72 -79.51 112.91
CA GLY A 300 -80.97 -79.23 114.32
C GLY A 300 -82.44 -79.42 114.71
N ALA A 301 -83.38 -79.04 113.85
CA ALA A 301 -84.81 -79.29 114.05
C ALA A 301 -85.16 -80.78 113.89
N ALA A 302 -84.60 -81.46 112.90
CA ALA A 302 -84.82 -82.89 112.66
C ALA A 302 -84.23 -83.76 113.78
N SER A 303 -83.06 -83.42 114.33
CA SER A 303 -82.48 -84.10 115.49
C SER A 303 -83.24 -83.84 116.79
N ARG A 304 -83.85 -82.65 116.95
CA ARG A 304 -84.81 -82.39 118.04
C ARG A 304 -86.09 -83.22 117.89
N LEU A 305 -86.67 -83.29 116.69
CA LEU A 305 -87.83 -84.15 116.42
C LEU A 305 -87.51 -85.64 116.63
N ALA A 306 -86.31 -86.10 116.26
CA ALA A 306 -85.87 -87.47 116.54
C ALA A 306 -85.70 -87.73 118.04
N LEU A 307 -85.19 -86.76 118.81
CA LEU A 307 -85.16 -86.81 120.27
C LEU A 307 -86.57 -86.82 120.87
N GLU A 308 -87.50 -86.00 120.36
CA GLU A 308 -88.90 -85.97 120.79
C GLU A 308 -89.61 -87.30 120.49
N GLN A 309 -89.35 -87.92 119.34
CA GLN A 309 -89.85 -89.26 119.02
C GLN A 309 -89.28 -90.32 119.98
N VAL A 310 -87.97 -90.33 120.23
CA VAL A 310 -87.35 -91.26 121.20
C VAL A 310 -87.86 -91.02 122.62
N LEU A 311 -88.16 -89.77 123.00
CA LEU A 311 -88.78 -89.46 124.29
C LEU A 311 -90.23 -89.95 124.36
N GLN A 312 -91.02 -89.84 123.30
CA GLN A 312 -92.37 -90.41 123.21
C GLN A 312 -92.34 -91.95 123.25
N GLU A 313 -91.37 -92.58 122.59
CA GLU A 313 -91.13 -94.03 122.69
C GLU A 313 -90.74 -94.44 124.12
N LEU A 314 -89.95 -93.64 124.83
CA LEU A 314 -89.61 -93.86 126.25
C LEU A 314 -90.79 -93.59 127.20
N GLU A 315 -91.71 -92.68 126.88
CA GLU A 315 -92.96 -92.49 127.63
C GLU A 315 -93.95 -93.64 127.38
N ALA A 316 -94.01 -94.19 126.16
CA ALA A 316 -94.79 -95.39 125.87
C ALA A 316 -94.32 -96.64 126.65
N TYR A 317 -93.07 -96.66 127.12
CA TYR A 317 -92.52 -97.72 127.98
C TYR A 317 -92.72 -97.49 129.50
N LYS A 318 -93.35 -96.38 129.93
CA LYS A 318 -93.45 -96.00 131.35
C LYS A 318 -94.67 -96.50 132.13
N GLU A 319 -95.63 -97.17 131.50
CA GLU A 319 -96.76 -97.79 132.24
C GLU A 319 -96.96 -99.29 131.95
N PRO A 320 -96.17 -100.13 132.63
CA PRO A 320 -96.66 -101.38 133.21
C PRO A 320 -96.73 -101.27 134.75
N TRP A 321 -97.15 -102.34 135.43
CA TRP A 321 -97.01 -102.56 136.90
C TRP A 321 -98.00 -101.88 137.88
N ALA A 322 -98.96 -101.06 137.43
CA ALA A 322 -99.84 -100.32 138.36
C ALA A 322 -101.06 -101.09 138.95
N TYR A 323 -101.36 -102.33 138.51
CA TYR A 323 -102.62 -103.02 138.87
C TYR A 323 -102.48 -104.41 139.54
N VAL A 324 -101.29 -104.75 140.05
CA VAL A 324 -101.07 -106.02 140.81
C VAL A 324 -100.93 -105.79 142.33
N TYR A 325 -100.68 -104.56 142.77
CA TYR A 325 -100.69 -104.16 144.18
C TYR A 325 -101.18 -102.71 144.34
N GLY A 326 -102.50 -102.52 144.41
CA GLY A 326 -103.16 -101.21 144.53
C GLY A 326 -104.65 -101.29 144.22
#